data_AF-G3B2D9-F1
#
_entry.id   AF-G3B2D9-F1
#
_cell.length_a   1.000
_cell.length_b   1.000
_cell.length_c   1.000
_cell.angle_alpha   90.00
_cell.angle_beta   90.00
_cell.angle_gamma   90.00
#
_symmetry.space_group_name_H-M   'P 1'
#
loop_
_entity.id
_entity.type
_entity.pdbx_description
1 polymer ?
#
loop_
_entity_poly.entity_id
_entity_poly.type
_entity_poly.pdbx_seq_one_letter_code
_entity_poly.pdbx_strand_id
1 'polypeptide(L)'
;MITHQSLDHLPYIDVAITGEEQQNVESLIFQELAHQESLRSRGSSSLHPTHHHPLVDMVVPFPETASPSSVALKEIERYEQEHDQEEPDHIFSDGIDVVRYDVEYDNGNARYYESLYYALNETDNLNSVLQNAGQMAQVNAQHAEEVSRLHHQLESVLEKKRRQEHEVNSVRKKRQADFKPVNDYLNSRWKEGIKGVVDLSVDVVTKRD
;
A
#
# COMPACT_ATOMS: atom_id res chain seq x y z
N MET A 1 29.10 -13.97 14.89
CA MET A 1 28.85 -13.24 13.63
C MET A 1 28.03 -14.17 12.74
N ILE A 2 26.73 -13.93 12.64
CA ILE A 2 25.86 -14.69 11.74
C ILE A 2 26.15 -14.15 10.34
N THR A 3 26.85 -14.92 9.52
CA THR A 3 27.03 -14.65 8.11
C THR A 3 25.68 -14.88 7.45
N HIS A 4 24.92 -13.82 7.21
CA HIS A 4 23.77 -13.87 6.30
C HIS A 4 24.30 -14.26 4.92
N GLN A 5 24.22 -15.55 4.61
CA GLN A 5 24.32 -16.03 3.25
C GLN A 5 23.14 -15.39 2.52
N SER A 6 23.41 -14.48 1.59
CA SER A 6 22.35 -13.84 0.81
C SER A 6 21.56 -14.96 0.13
N LEU A 7 20.26 -15.02 0.43
CA LEU A 7 19.31 -15.86 -0.27
C LEU A 7 19.29 -15.37 -1.72
N ASP A 8 20.13 -15.98 -2.57
CA ASP A 8 20.29 -15.59 -3.96
C ASP A 8 19.16 -16.22 -4.79
N HIS A 9 17.96 -15.64 -4.71
CA HIS A 9 17.01 -15.74 -5.81
C HIS A 9 17.36 -14.66 -6.84
N LEU A 10 17.61 -15.06 -8.08
CA LEU A 10 18.09 -14.21 -9.16
C LEU A 10 16.96 -14.00 -10.20
N PRO A 11 16.03 -13.05 -9.97
CA PRO A 11 14.79 -12.93 -10.75
C PRO A 11 14.96 -12.68 -12.25
N TYR A 12 16.14 -12.25 -12.74
CA TYR A 12 16.39 -12.08 -14.18
C TYR A 12 17.06 -13.30 -14.84
N ILE A 13 17.52 -14.28 -14.07
CA ILE A 13 18.21 -15.49 -14.56
C ILE A 13 17.40 -16.74 -14.28
N ASP A 14 16.81 -16.82 -13.09
CA ASP A 14 16.03 -17.97 -12.66
C ASP A 14 14.83 -18.15 -13.57
N VAL A 15 14.49 -19.41 -13.85
CA VAL A 15 13.28 -19.75 -14.61
C VAL A 15 12.08 -19.20 -13.86
N ALA A 16 11.09 -18.69 -14.60
CA ALA A 16 9.85 -18.21 -14.00
C ALA A 16 9.27 -19.32 -13.11
N ILE A 17 9.11 -19.01 -11.82
CA ILE A 17 8.59 -19.93 -10.81
C ILE A 17 7.22 -20.40 -11.30
N THR A 18 7.02 -21.72 -11.33
CA THR A 18 5.74 -22.29 -11.72
C THR A 18 4.72 -22.12 -10.60
N GLY A 19 3.43 -22.02 -10.94
CA GLY A 19 2.37 -21.89 -9.93
C GLY A 19 2.33 -23.07 -8.94
N GLU A 20 2.75 -24.26 -9.37
CA GLU A 20 2.87 -25.45 -8.51
C GLU A 20 4.02 -25.34 -7.51
N GLU A 21 5.18 -24.83 -7.93
CA GLU A 21 6.32 -24.56 -7.02
C GLU A 21 5.96 -23.50 -5.99
N GLN A 22 5.23 -22.46 -6.41
CA GLN A 22 4.75 -21.42 -5.50
C GLN A 22 3.82 -22.01 -4.42
N GLN A 23 2.82 -22.81 -4.81
CA GLN A 23 1.91 -23.46 -3.86
C GLN A 23 2.64 -24.42 -2.91
N ASN A 24 3.62 -25.17 -3.42
CA ASN A 24 4.43 -26.07 -2.58
C ASN A 24 5.25 -25.28 -1.56
N VAL A 25 5.91 -24.19 -1.98
CA VAL A 25 6.67 -23.31 -1.08
C VAL A 25 5.75 -22.64 -0.06
N GLU A 26 4.58 -22.15 -0.47
CA GLU A 26 3.59 -21.57 0.43
C GLU A 26 3.13 -22.61 1.48
N SER A 27 2.84 -23.85 1.05
CA SER A 27 2.47 -24.92 1.98
C SER A 27 3.57 -25.24 3.00
N LEU A 28 4.83 -25.22 2.58
CA LEU A 28 6.00 -25.40 3.47
C LEU A 28 6.15 -24.23 4.44
N ILE A 29 5.94 -23.00 3.97
CA ILE A 29 5.94 -21.80 4.83
C ILE A 29 4.82 -21.91 5.88
N PHE A 30 3.61 -22.30 5.49
CA PHE A 30 2.50 -22.48 6.42
C PHE A 30 2.78 -23.57 7.46
N GLN A 31 3.39 -24.68 7.06
CA GLN A 31 3.80 -25.74 7.99
C GLN A 31 4.86 -25.26 8.98
N GLU A 32 5.85 -24.50 8.51
CA GLU A 32 6.90 -23.94 9.38
C GLU A 32 6.34 -22.89 10.34
N LEU A 33 5.43 -22.02 9.87
CA LEU A 33 4.75 -21.05 10.73
C LEU A 33 3.93 -21.74 11.83
N ALA A 34 3.16 -22.78 11.47
CA ALA A 34 2.39 -23.56 12.44
C ALA A 34 3.30 -24.30 13.45
N HIS A 35 4.45 -24.81 12.98
CA HIS A 35 5.44 -25.45 13.83
C HIS A 35 6.11 -24.44 14.79
N GLN A 36 6.42 -23.23 14.33
CA GLN A 36 6.97 -22.16 15.16
C GLN A 36 5.97 -21.67 16.21
N GLU A 37 4.69 -21.57 15.88
CA GLU A 37 3.63 -21.22 16.83
C GLU A 37 3.45 -22.29 17.90
N SER A 38 3.50 -23.57 17.51
CA SER A 38 3.49 -24.71 18.45
C SER A 38 4.71 -24.71 19.39
N LEU A 39 5.90 -24.38 18.89
CA LEU A 39 7.13 -24.25 19.69
C LEU A 39 7.07 -23.08 20.68
N ARG A 40 6.42 -21.96 20.31
CA ARG A 40 6.17 -20.81 21.20
C ARG A 40 5.20 -21.15 22.33
N SER A 41 4.13 -21.89 22.03
CA SER A 41 3.16 -22.35 23.04
C SER A 41 3.77 -23.33 24.05
N ARG A 42 4.81 -24.09 23.66
CA ARG A 42 5.53 -25.04 24.53
C ARG A 42 6.71 -24.44 25.31
N GLY A 43 6.88 -23.11 25.32
CA GLY A 43 7.87 -22.44 26.16
C GLY A 43 9.34 -22.64 25.74
N SER A 44 9.59 -23.04 24.50
CA SER A 44 10.95 -23.13 23.96
C SER A 44 11.32 -21.79 23.31
N SER A 45 12.13 -21.00 24.02
CA SER A 45 12.75 -19.76 23.55
C SER A 45 13.76 -20.05 22.41
N SER A 46 13.28 -20.34 21.21
CA SER A 46 14.11 -20.49 20.01
C SER A 46 14.33 -19.13 19.35
N LEU A 47 15.61 -18.79 19.17
CA LEU A 47 16.21 -17.57 18.65
C LEU A 47 15.90 -17.28 17.17
N HIS A 48 14.65 -16.94 16.83
CA HIS A 48 14.39 -16.16 15.62
C HIS A 48 13.35 -15.09 15.90
N PRO A 49 13.74 -13.80 15.93
CA PRO A 49 12.76 -12.74 16.04
C PRO A 49 12.03 -12.64 14.69
N THR A 50 10.85 -13.25 14.59
CA THR A 50 9.78 -12.70 13.74
C THR A 50 9.20 -11.47 14.44
N HIS A 51 10.06 -10.49 14.71
CA HIS A 51 9.60 -9.12 14.82
C HIS A 51 9.56 -8.60 13.40
N HIS A 52 8.39 -8.10 12.99
CA HIS A 52 8.29 -7.22 11.85
C HIS A 52 9.51 -6.30 11.82
N HIS A 53 10.17 -6.19 10.66
CA HIS A 53 11.37 -5.38 10.53
C HIS A 53 11.11 -4.00 11.15
N PRO A 54 11.94 -3.45 12.05
CA PRO A 54 11.60 -2.27 12.86
C PRO A 54 11.31 -1.00 12.03
N LEU A 55 11.63 -1.00 10.74
CA LEU A 55 11.22 0.05 9.80
C LEU A 55 9.79 -0.10 9.27
N VAL A 56 9.17 -1.28 9.36
CA VAL A 56 7.79 -1.53 8.93
C VAL A 56 6.80 -0.84 9.89
N ASP A 57 7.08 -0.87 11.19
CA ASP A 57 6.34 -0.10 12.20
C ASP A 57 6.46 1.42 12.00
N MET A 58 7.50 1.89 11.29
CA MET A 58 7.70 3.32 11.01
C MET A 58 7.19 3.76 9.62
N VAL A 59 7.10 2.85 8.65
CA VAL A 59 6.72 3.18 7.26
C VAL A 59 5.23 2.97 7.01
N VAL A 60 4.59 2.05 7.74
CA VAL A 60 3.13 1.89 7.74
C VAL A 60 2.66 1.94 9.19
N PRO A 61 2.26 3.14 9.68
CA PRO A 61 1.54 3.21 10.93
C PRO A 61 0.25 2.41 10.76
N PHE A 62 0.12 1.27 11.45
CA PHE A 62 -1.20 0.68 11.64
C PHE A 62 -2.10 1.75 12.28
N PRO A 63 -3.30 2.01 11.75
CA PRO A 63 -4.11 3.13 12.15
C PRO A 63 -4.82 2.80 13.46
N GLU A 64 -4.11 2.80 14.58
CA GLU A 64 -4.79 2.78 15.88
C GLU A 64 -5.24 4.17 16.31
N THR A 65 -4.69 5.28 15.76
CA THR A 65 -5.20 6.62 16.12
C THR A 65 -4.92 7.78 15.13
N ALA A 66 -4.12 7.64 14.08
CA ALA A 66 -3.66 8.81 13.32
C ALA A 66 -4.50 9.15 12.07
N SER A 67 -5.68 9.75 12.28
CA SER A 67 -6.16 10.81 11.38
C SER A 67 -6.39 12.03 12.24
N PRO A 68 -6.07 13.27 11.81
CA PRO A 68 -6.35 14.48 12.56
C PRO A 68 -7.84 14.87 12.51
N SER A 69 -8.75 13.90 12.35
CA SER A 69 -10.16 14.08 12.64
C SER A 69 -10.40 13.63 14.07
N SER A 70 -10.99 14.52 14.87
CA SER A 70 -11.43 14.23 16.24
C SER A 70 -12.12 12.86 16.29
N VAL A 71 -11.91 12.08 17.35
CA VAL A 71 -12.60 10.78 17.58
C VAL A 71 -14.12 10.94 17.36
N ALA A 72 -14.67 12.11 17.70
CA ALA A 72 -16.07 12.44 17.44
C ALA A 72 -16.43 12.47 15.94
N LEU A 73 -15.57 13.00 15.06
CA LEU A 73 -15.82 13.03 13.62
C LEU A 73 -15.79 11.63 13.00
N LYS A 74 -14.89 10.77 13.46
CA LYS A 74 -14.82 9.37 13.02
C LYS A 74 -16.03 8.57 13.49
N GLU A 75 -16.48 8.84 14.72
CA GLU A 75 -17.66 8.20 15.28
C GLU A 75 -18.94 8.65 14.54
N ILE A 76 -19.05 9.94 14.22
CA ILE A 76 -20.14 10.49 13.40
C ILE A 76 -20.14 9.85 12.00
N GLU A 77 -18.99 9.80 11.33
CA GLU A 77 -18.86 9.16 10.00
C GLU A 77 -19.22 7.67 10.04
N ARG A 78 -18.88 6.97 11.13
CA ARG A 78 -19.28 5.58 11.34
C ARG A 78 -20.80 5.43 11.47
N TYR A 79 -21.44 6.30 12.27
CA TYR A 79 -22.89 6.33 12.40
C TYR A 79 -23.58 6.74 11.09
N GLU A 80 -23.00 7.62 10.28
CA GLU A 80 -23.56 7.96 8.97
C GLU A 80 -23.47 6.78 7.98
N GLN A 81 -22.38 6.00 7.97
CA GLN A 81 -22.20 4.85 7.07
C GLN A 81 -22.94 3.57 7.48
N GLU A 82 -23.11 3.31 8.78
CA GLU A 82 -23.84 2.13 9.28
C GLU A 82 -25.36 2.21 9.05
N HIS A 83 -25.89 3.41 8.79
CA HIS A 83 -27.32 3.71 8.68
C HIS A 83 -27.89 3.65 7.25
N ASP A 84 -27.09 3.30 6.24
CA ASP A 84 -27.57 3.01 4.87
C ASP A 84 -28.41 1.70 4.77
N GLN A 85 -28.52 0.95 5.86
CA GLN A 85 -29.28 -0.32 5.93
C GLN A 85 -30.47 -0.20 6.90
N GLU A 86 -31.61 0.21 6.35
CA GLU A 86 -32.98 -0.15 6.75
C GLU A 86 -33.37 -0.02 8.24
N GLU A 87 -33.63 1.21 8.73
CA GLU A 87 -34.50 1.45 9.89
C GLU A 87 -35.42 2.66 9.59
N PRO A 88 -36.76 2.53 9.60
CA PRO A 88 -37.69 3.54 9.08
C PRO A 88 -38.05 4.69 10.06
N ASP A 89 -37.52 4.70 11.29
CA ASP A 89 -37.98 5.60 12.36
C ASP A 89 -36.91 6.58 12.91
N HIS A 90 -36.16 7.25 12.03
CA HIS A 90 -35.23 8.31 12.43
C HIS A 90 -35.54 9.67 11.77
N ILE A 91 -35.80 10.67 12.61
CA ILE A 91 -36.21 12.05 12.26
C ILE A 91 -35.08 12.83 11.56
N PHE A 92 -33.84 12.34 11.60
CA PHE A 92 -32.66 12.96 10.96
C PHE A 92 -31.88 11.90 10.19
N SER A 93 -32.36 11.60 8.97
CA SER A 93 -31.78 10.59 8.08
C SER A 93 -30.51 11.07 7.36
N ASP A 94 -30.24 12.37 7.31
CA ASP A 94 -29.10 12.92 6.55
C ASP A 94 -28.86 14.38 6.99
N GLY A 95 -28.09 14.59 8.07
CA GLY A 95 -27.77 15.94 8.57
C GLY A 95 -28.95 16.92 8.68
N ILE A 96 -28.69 18.21 8.45
CA ILE A 96 -29.73 19.23 8.34
C ILE A 96 -30.17 19.29 6.88
N ASP A 97 -31.30 18.67 6.57
CA ASP A 97 -31.88 18.67 5.23
C ASP A 97 -32.43 20.07 4.84
N VAL A 98 -32.02 20.55 3.66
CA VAL A 98 -32.39 21.84 3.08
C VAL A 98 -33.81 21.81 2.49
N VAL A 99 -34.42 20.62 2.33
CA VAL A 99 -35.81 20.46 1.90
C VAL A 99 -36.78 21.22 2.81
N ARG A 100 -36.43 21.46 4.09
CA ARG A 100 -37.19 22.32 5.02
C ARG A 100 -37.33 23.77 4.54
N TYR A 101 -36.36 24.27 3.78
CA TYR A 101 -36.34 25.62 3.23
C TYR A 101 -36.85 25.68 1.79
N ASP A 102 -37.20 24.53 1.20
CA ASP A 102 -37.85 24.48 -0.10
C ASP A 102 -39.30 24.96 0.05
N VAL A 103 -39.61 26.11 -0.56
CA VAL A 103 -40.85 26.86 -0.31
C VAL A 103 -41.98 26.26 -1.14
N GLU A 104 -42.28 24.98 -0.94
CA GLU A 104 -43.48 24.35 -1.50
C GLU A 104 -44.58 24.28 -0.43
N TYR A 105 -45.34 25.38 -0.37
CA TYR A 105 -46.70 25.47 0.19
C TYR A 105 -46.94 24.82 1.57
N ASP A 106 -46.43 25.44 2.65
CA ASP A 106 -46.98 25.19 3.99
C ASP A 106 -47.30 26.49 4.73
N ASN A 107 -48.50 26.54 5.29
CA ASN A 107 -49.33 27.71 5.53
C ASN A 107 -49.02 28.35 6.91
N GLY A 108 -47.77 28.79 7.11
CA GLY A 108 -47.33 29.40 8.36
C GLY A 108 -46.47 30.64 8.14
N ASN A 109 -46.98 31.82 8.57
CA ASN A 109 -46.27 33.11 8.50
C ASN A 109 -44.82 33.07 9.02
N ALA A 110 -44.49 32.17 9.96
CA ALA A 110 -43.15 32.02 10.51
C ALA A 110 -42.10 31.55 9.48
N ARG A 111 -42.45 30.62 8.58
CA ARG A 111 -41.52 30.11 7.56
C ARG A 111 -41.27 31.13 6.44
N TYR A 112 -42.25 31.99 6.17
CA TYR A 112 -42.13 33.06 5.19
C TYR A 112 -41.15 34.16 5.64
N TYR A 113 -41.16 34.54 6.92
CA TYR A 113 -40.18 35.50 7.43
C TYR A 113 -38.77 34.92 7.50
N GLU A 114 -38.65 33.62 7.79
CA GLU A 114 -37.38 32.92 7.80
C GLU A 114 -36.77 32.83 6.38
N SER A 115 -37.55 32.45 5.37
CA SER A 115 -37.07 32.42 3.98
C SER A 115 -36.70 33.81 3.45
N LEU A 116 -37.47 34.85 3.78
CA LEU A 116 -37.12 36.24 3.45
C LEU A 116 -35.83 36.70 4.14
N TYR A 117 -35.60 36.30 5.39
CA TYR A 117 -34.37 36.62 6.11
C TYR A 117 -33.15 35.94 5.49
N TYR A 118 -33.25 34.67 5.10
CA TYR A 118 -32.19 33.99 4.37
C TYR A 118 -31.95 34.61 2.99
N ALA A 119 -33.01 34.98 2.25
CA ALA A 119 -32.87 35.67 0.97
C ALA A 119 -32.18 37.04 1.11
N LEU A 120 -32.49 37.79 2.17
CA LEU A 120 -31.82 39.06 2.43
C LEU A 120 -30.33 38.86 2.76
N ASN A 121 -30.01 37.92 3.64
CA ASN A 121 -28.62 37.56 3.95
C ASN A 121 -27.88 37.04 2.72
N GLU A 122 -28.54 36.27 1.86
CA GLU A 122 -27.98 35.81 0.60
C GLU A 122 -27.65 37.02 -0.29
N THR A 123 -28.54 38.00 -0.41
CA THR A 123 -28.25 39.21 -1.20
C THR A 123 -27.08 40.02 -0.66
N ASP A 124 -26.96 40.16 0.67
CA ASP A 124 -25.85 40.86 1.32
C ASP A 124 -24.53 40.08 1.17
N ASN A 125 -24.59 38.75 1.25
CA ASN A 125 -23.45 37.87 1.03
C ASN A 125 -23.00 37.90 -0.44
N LEU A 126 -23.93 37.83 -1.40
CA LEU A 126 -23.65 37.96 -2.83
C LEU A 126 -23.03 39.32 -3.16
N ASN A 127 -23.53 40.39 -2.56
CA ASN A 127 -22.96 41.72 -2.72
C ASN A 127 -21.53 41.78 -2.17
N SER A 128 -21.28 41.15 -1.02
CA SER A 128 -19.94 41.03 -0.44
C SER A 128 -18.99 40.20 -1.32
N VAL A 129 -19.47 39.11 -1.91
CA VAL A 129 -18.70 38.29 -2.87
C VAL A 129 -18.39 39.08 -4.14
N LEU A 130 -19.34 39.87 -4.66
CA LEU A 130 -19.12 40.73 -5.83
C LEU A 130 -18.10 41.83 -5.55
N GLN A 131 -18.16 42.46 -4.39
CA GLN A 131 -17.18 43.48 -3.96
C GLN A 131 -15.78 42.87 -3.80
N ASN A 132 -15.70 41.63 -3.32
CA ASN A 132 -14.45 40.91 -3.12
C ASN A 132 -14.04 40.03 -4.31
N ALA A 133 -14.79 40.06 -5.42
CA ALA A 133 -14.59 39.13 -6.54
C ALA A 133 -13.18 39.19 -7.12
N GLY A 134 -12.59 40.40 -7.19
CA GLY A 134 -11.21 40.58 -7.64
C GLY A 134 -10.18 39.97 -6.69
N GLN A 135 -10.37 40.12 -5.38
CA GLN A 135 -9.48 39.52 -4.37
C GLN A 135 -9.63 37.99 -4.37
N MET A 136 -10.86 37.49 -4.48
CA MET A 136 -11.13 36.05 -4.60
C MET A 136 -10.54 35.46 -5.88
N ALA A 137 -10.63 36.16 -7.02
CA ALA A 137 -10.00 35.72 -8.25
C ALA A 137 -8.46 35.66 -8.12
N GLN A 138 -7.87 36.63 -7.42
CA GLN A 138 -6.43 36.64 -7.15
C GLN A 138 -6.01 35.47 -6.25
N VAL A 139 -6.72 35.23 -5.15
CA VAL A 139 -6.46 34.11 -4.23
C VAL A 139 -6.64 32.78 -4.96
N ASN A 140 -7.71 32.63 -5.76
CA ASN A 140 -7.94 31.43 -6.55
C ASN A 140 -6.84 31.20 -7.58
N ALA A 141 -6.34 32.25 -8.24
CA ALA A 141 -5.21 32.15 -9.15
C ALA A 141 -3.93 31.71 -8.43
N GLN A 142 -3.65 32.26 -7.25
CA GLN A 142 -2.51 31.86 -6.41
C GLN A 142 -2.62 30.41 -5.95
N HIS A 143 -3.81 29.97 -5.54
CA HIS A 143 -4.06 28.58 -5.16
C HIS A 143 -3.89 27.63 -6.34
N ALA A 144 -4.39 28.00 -7.53
CA ALA A 144 -4.20 27.22 -8.74
C ALA A 144 -2.70 27.11 -9.12
N GLU A 145 -1.95 28.20 -8.98
CA GLU A 145 -0.50 28.22 -9.18
C GLU A 145 0.23 27.33 -8.16
N GLU A 146 -0.17 27.38 -6.89
CA GLU A 146 0.42 26.55 -5.84
C GLU A 146 0.15 25.05 -6.06
N VAL A 147 -1.07 24.69 -6.45
CA VAL A 147 -1.43 23.30 -6.81
C VAL A 147 -0.60 22.84 -8.00
N SER A 148 -0.46 23.69 -9.03
CA SER A 148 0.39 23.39 -10.18
C SER A 148 1.86 23.22 -9.76
N ARG A 149 2.39 24.11 -8.93
CA ARG A 149 3.75 24.01 -8.39
C ARG A 149 3.97 22.70 -7.64
N LEU A 150 3.04 22.33 -6.76
CA LEU A 150 3.10 21.08 -6.01
C LEU A 150 3.06 19.86 -6.94
N HIS A 151 2.20 19.90 -7.95
CA HIS A 151 2.12 18.86 -8.97
C HIS A 151 3.46 18.64 -9.68
N HIS A 152 4.08 19.72 -10.18
CA HIS A 152 5.39 19.64 -10.83
C HIS A 152 6.49 19.14 -9.88
N GLN A 153 6.45 19.51 -8.61
CA GLN A 153 7.38 19.00 -7.60
C GLN A 153 7.22 17.49 -7.40
N LEU A 154 5.98 17.00 -7.27
CA LEU A 154 5.69 15.57 -7.13
C LEU A 154 6.11 14.80 -8.38
N GLU A 155 5.82 15.33 -9.57
CA GLU A 155 6.23 14.72 -10.83
C GLU A 155 7.76 14.61 -10.93
N SER A 156 8.49 15.66 -10.58
CA SER A 156 9.96 15.65 -10.55
C SER A 156 10.52 14.58 -9.58
N VAL A 157 9.89 14.43 -8.41
CA VAL A 157 10.27 13.40 -7.43
C VAL A 157 9.97 12.00 -7.97
N LEU A 158 8.82 11.80 -8.61
CA LEU A 158 8.45 10.53 -9.24
C LEU A 158 9.42 10.15 -10.34
N GLU A 159 9.79 11.10 -11.22
CA GLU A 159 10.79 10.87 -12.26
C GLU A 159 12.16 10.53 -11.68
N LYS A 160 12.57 11.22 -10.61
CA LYS A 160 13.82 10.90 -9.89
C LYS A 160 13.77 9.48 -9.33
N LYS A 161 12.65 9.09 -8.71
CA LYS A 161 12.47 7.73 -8.17
C LYS A 161 12.48 6.67 -9.26
N ARG A 162 11.76 6.89 -10.38
CA ARG A 162 11.78 5.99 -11.55
C ARG A 162 13.19 5.83 -12.13
N ARG A 163 13.97 6.91 -12.22
CA ARG A 163 15.37 6.85 -12.67
C ARG A 163 16.23 6.03 -11.71
N GLN A 164 16.11 6.26 -10.41
CA GLN A 164 16.83 5.49 -9.39
C GLN A 164 16.48 4.00 -9.43
N GLU A 165 15.19 3.68 -9.59
CA GLU A 165 14.73 2.29 -9.71
C GLU A 165 15.30 1.63 -10.97
N HIS A 166 15.24 2.32 -12.11
CA HIS A 166 15.82 1.82 -13.36
C HIS A 166 17.34 1.60 -13.21
N GLU A 167 18.06 2.50 -12.56
CA GLU A 167 19.50 2.35 -12.29
C GLU A 167 19.78 1.11 -11.45
N VAL A 168 19.07 0.93 -10.32
CA VAL A 168 19.21 -0.24 -9.45
C VAL A 168 18.89 -1.53 -10.19
N ASN A 169 17.79 -1.56 -10.96
CA ASN A 169 17.40 -2.73 -11.75
C ASN A 169 18.40 -3.01 -12.88
N SER A 170 18.95 -1.99 -13.53
CA SER A 170 20.00 -2.14 -14.54
C SER A 170 21.26 -2.75 -13.94
N VAL A 171 21.71 -2.26 -12.79
CA VAL A 171 22.87 -2.81 -12.06
C VAL A 171 22.60 -4.24 -11.63
N ARG A 172 21.42 -4.54 -11.09
CA ARG A 172 21.02 -5.91 -10.70
C ARG A 172 21.03 -6.85 -11.89
N LYS A 173 20.42 -6.44 -13.01
CA LYS A 173 20.37 -7.21 -14.26
C LYS A 173 21.77 -7.46 -14.81
N LYS A 174 22.67 -6.46 -14.77
CA LYS A 174 24.06 -6.60 -15.21
C LYS A 174 24.82 -7.61 -14.35
N ARG A 175 24.79 -7.45 -13.02
CA ARG A 175 25.44 -8.40 -12.08
C ARG A 175 24.95 -9.83 -12.29
N GLN A 176 23.65 -9.98 -12.50
CA GLN A 176 23.03 -11.26 -12.78
C GLN A 176 23.49 -11.84 -14.14
N ALA A 177 23.48 -11.03 -15.20
CA ALA A 177 23.98 -11.46 -16.51
C ALA A 177 25.46 -11.86 -16.48
N ASP A 178 26.29 -11.15 -15.72
CA ASP A 178 27.72 -11.45 -15.54
C ASP A 178 27.93 -12.74 -14.71
N PHE A 179 27.05 -13.03 -13.75
CA PHE A 179 27.10 -14.24 -12.92
C PHE A 179 26.67 -15.51 -13.68
N LYS A 180 25.67 -15.41 -14.57
CA LYS A 180 25.13 -16.54 -15.33
C LYS A 180 26.18 -17.45 -15.98
N PRO A 181 27.13 -16.95 -16.81
CA PRO A 181 28.12 -17.81 -17.46
C PRO A 181 29.06 -18.50 -16.47
N VAL A 182 29.40 -17.82 -15.36
CA VAL A 182 30.23 -18.40 -14.30
C VAL A 182 29.49 -19.55 -13.62
N ASN A 183 28.21 -19.35 -13.30
CA ASN A 183 27.37 -20.37 -12.69
C ASN A 183 27.17 -21.58 -13.63
N ASP A 184 26.89 -21.35 -14.91
CA ASP A 184 26.70 -22.41 -15.91
C ASP A 184 27.98 -23.24 -16.09
N TYR A 185 29.15 -22.58 -16.12
CA TYR A 185 30.45 -23.27 -16.16
C TYR A 185 30.70 -24.10 -14.90
N LEU A 186 30.47 -23.55 -13.72
CA LEU A 186 30.65 -24.26 -12.45
C LEU A 186 29.71 -25.47 -12.34
N ASN A 187 28.44 -25.32 -12.72
CA ASN A 187 27.46 -26.40 -12.76
C ASN A 187 27.86 -27.50 -13.76
N SER A 188 28.33 -27.13 -14.95
CA SER A 188 28.76 -28.10 -15.96
C SER A 188 29.99 -28.87 -15.48
N ARG A 189 30.99 -28.17 -14.93
CA ARG A 189 32.20 -28.79 -14.36
C ARG A 189 31.88 -29.67 -13.16
N TRP A 190 30.93 -29.27 -12.33
CA TRP A 190 30.47 -30.09 -11.19
C TRP A 190 29.78 -31.37 -11.68
N LYS A 191 28.89 -31.27 -12.67
CA LYS A 191 28.25 -32.44 -13.31
C LYS A 191 29.27 -33.37 -13.97
N GLU A 192 30.26 -32.82 -14.67
CA GLU A 192 31.37 -33.59 -15.24
C GLU A 192 32.23 -34.26 -14.17
N GLY A 193 32.51 -33.58 -13.06
CA GLY A 193 33.22 -34.14 -11.92
C GLY A 193 32.48 -35.32 -11.30
N ILE A 194 31.16 -35.20 -11.08
CA ILE A 194 30.31 -36.30 -10.62
C ILE A 194 30.33 -37.43 -11.63
N LYS A 195 30.13 -37.13 -12.92
CA LYS A 195 30.15 -38.13 -13.99
C LYS A 195 31.48 -38.88 -14.01
N GLY A 196 32.61 -38.18 -13.91
CA GLY A 196 33.94 -38.79 -13.87
C GLY A 196 34.14 -39.72 -12.67
N VAL A 197 33.63 -39.36 -11.48
CA VAL A 197 33.67 -40.24 -10.30
C VAL A 197 32.77 -41.46 -10.50
N VAL A 198 31.58 -41.28 -11.07
CA VAL A 198 30.65 -42.37 -11.37
C VAL A 198 31.25 -43.32 -12.42
N ASP A 199 31.77 -42.80 -13.52
CA ASP A 199 32.39 -43.59 -14.59
C ASP A 199 33.61 -44.36 -14.05
N LEU A 200 34.45 -43.75 -13.20
CA LEU A 200 35.55 -44.44 -12.52
C LEU A 200 35.04 -45.55 -11.61
N SER A 201 33.96 -45.33 -10.85
CA SER A 201 33.38 -46.34 -9.98
C SER A 201 32.80 -47.52 -10.77
N VAL A 202 32.18 -47.25 -11.92
CA VAL A 202 31.65 -48.29 -12.84
C VAL A 202 32.80 -49.07 -13.47
N ASP A 203 33.88 -48.41 -13.90
CA ASP A 203 35.08 -49.05 -14.45
C ASP A 203 35.79 -49.94 -13.42
N VAL A 204 35.82 -49.53 -12.15
CA VAL A 204 36.40 -50.33 -11.05
C VAL A 204 35.54 -51.54 -10.70
N VAL A 205 34.22 -51.42 -10.82
CA VAL A 205 33.28 -52.55 -10.59
C VAL A 205 33.33 -53.54 -11.75
N THR A 206 33.36 -53.06 -13.00
CA THR A 206 33.38 -53.91 -14.20
C THR A 206 34.72 -54.61 -14.47
N LYS A 207 35.84 -54.08 -13.96
CA LYS A 207 37.16 -54.74 -14.02
C LYS A 207 37.42 -55.74 -12.89
N ARG A 208 36.47 -55.90 -11.96
CA ARG A 208 36.58 -56.82 -10.81
C ARG A 208 35.85 -58.16 -11.01
N ASP A 209 35.12 -58.29 -12.11
CA ASP A 209 34.64 -59.56 -12.68
C ASP A 209 35.59 -60.05 -13.77
#